data_AF-A0A357FP44-F1
#
_entry.id   AF-A0A357FP44-F1
#
_cell.length_a   1.000
_cell.length_b   1.000
_cell.length_c   1.000
_cell.angle_alpha   90.00
_cell.angle_beta   90.00
_cell.angle_gamma   90.00
#
_symmetry.space_group_name_H-M   'P 1'
#
loop_
_entity.id
_entity.type
_entity.pdbx_description
1 polymer ?
#
loop_
_entity_poly.entity_id
_entity_poly.type
_entity_poly.pdbx_seq_one_letter_code
_entity_poly.pdbx_strand_id
1 'polypeptide(L)' 'MTDYSLGDIITLKKKHPCGEVIWRVDRIGADIG' A
#
# COMPACT_ATOMS: atom_id res chain seq x y z
N MET A 1 -6.21 2.77 -15.16
CA MET A 1 -5.28 3.08 -14.06
C MET A 1 -6.01 2.76 -12.79
N THR A 2 -5.40 1.97 -11.90
CA THR A 2 -5.95 1.77 -10.55
C THR A 2 -5.31 2.83 -9.69
N ASP A 3 -6.06 3.91 -9.45
CA ASP A 3 -5.63 4.97 -8.55
C ASP A 3 -5.74 4.47 -7.11
N TYR A 4 -4.72 4.72 -6.30
CA TYR A 4 -4.73 4.42 -4.88
C TYR A 4 -5.19 5.64 -4.09
N SER A 5 -5.95 5.41 -3.02
CA SER A 5 -6.45 6.43 -2.12
C SER A 5 -5.93 6.26 -0.70
N LEU A 6 -5.89 7.35 0.06
CA LEU A 6 -5.60 7.29 1.49
C LEU A 6 -6.64 6.42 2.19
N GLY A 7 -6.16 5.50 3.02
CA GLY A 7 -7.01 4.54 3.73
C GLY A 7 -7.23 3.22 2.99
N ASP A 8 -6.82 3.10 1.74
CA ASP A 8 -6.94 1.84 1.00
C ASP A 8 -6.18 0.72 1.68
N ILE A 9 -6.77 -0.47 1.68
CA ILE A 9 -6.13 -1.69 2.15
C ILE A 9 -5.57 -2.45 0.97
N ILE A 10 -4.25 -2.56 0.90
CA ILE A 10 -3.51 -3.22 -0.17
C ILE A 10 -2.81 -4.47 0.33
N THR A 11 -2.55 -5.40 -0.58
CA THR A 11 -1.75 -6.59 -0.31
C THR A 11 -0.41 -6.49 -1.02
N LEU A 12 0.69 -6.61 -0.28
CA LEU A 12 2.04 -6.59 -0.83
C LEU A 12 2.44 -7.98 -1.35
N LYS A 13 3.12 -8.02 -2.50
CA LYS A 13 3.68 -9.27 -3.05
C LYS A 13 4.76 -9.89 -2.16
N LYS A 14 5.49 -9.06 -1.39
CA LYS A 14 6.50 -9.50 -0.43
C LYS A 14 6.00 -9.27 0.98
N LYS A 15 6.24 -10.25 1.86
CA LYS A 15 5.93 -10.19 3.28
C LYS A 15 6.89 -9.23 3.99
N HIS A 16 6.38 -8.35 4.85
CA HIS A 16 7.23 -7.58 5.75
C HIS A 16 7.91 -8.52 6.75
N PRO A 17 9.08 -8.16 7.32
CA PRO A 17 9.75 -9.00 8.32
C PRO A 17 8.89 -9.39 9.53
N CYS A 18 7.85 -8.62 9.87
CA CYS A 18 6.90 -8.99 10.93
C CYS A 18 5.90 -10.09 10.53
N GLY A 19 5.82 -10.42 9.25
CA GLY A 19 4.91 -11.41 8.72
C GLY A 19 3.61 -10.87 8.10
N GLU A 20 3.40 -9.57 8.11
CA GLU A 20 2.17 -8.99 7.54
C GLU A 20 2.31 -8.72 6.03
N VAL A 21 1.23 -8.91 5.29
CA VAL A 21 1.12 -8.59 3.85
C VAL A 21 0.03 -7.56 3.57
N ILE A 22 -0.86 -7.29 4.53
CA ILE A 22 -1.96 -6.34 4.43
C ILE A 22 -1.52 -4.99 5.00
N TRP A 23 -1.65 -3.94 4.20
CA TRP A 23 -1.20 -2.59 4.56
C TRP A 23 -2.27 -1.56 4.25
N ARG A 24 -2.32 -0.51 5.09
CA ARG A 24 -3.16 0.66 4.84
C ARG A 24 -2.32 1.78 4.25
N VAL A 25 -2.78 2.39 3.15
CA VAL A 25 -2.15 3.57 2.57
C VAL A 25 -2.30 4.75 3.53
N ASP A 26 -1.21 5.17 4.16
CA ASP A 26 -1.17 6.28 5.12
C ASP A 26 -0.80 7.62 4.47
N ARG A 27 0.00 7.59 3.39
CA ARG A 27 0.48 8.75 2.65
C ARG A 27 0.61 8.45 1.16
N ILE A 28 0.34 9.45 0.34
CA ILE A 28 0.55 9.45 -1.11
C ILE A 28 1.45 10.64 -1.44
N GLY A 29 2.47 10.42 -2.27
CA GLY A 29 3.44 11.44 -2.68
C GLY A 29 3.61 11.45 -4.20
N ALA A 30 4.29 12.47 -4.72
CA ALA A 30 4.67 12.52 -6.12
C ALA A 30 5.46 11.24 -6.46
N ASP A 31 5.02 10.52 -7.50
CA ASP A 31 5.48 9.18 -7.94
C ASP A 31 4.69 7.95 -7.41
N ILE A 32 3.38 8.08 -7.22
CA ILE A 32 2.45 6.92 -7.25
C ILE A 32 1.48 7.06 -8.44
N GLY A 33 2.04 7.39 -9.61
CA GLY A 33 1.34 7.42 -10.89
C GLY A 33 1.66 6.20 -11.75
#